data_AF-A0A496VKR3-F1
#
_entry.id   AF-A0A496VKR3-F1
#
_cell.length_a   1.000
_cell.length_b   1.000
_cell.length_c   1.000
_cell.angle_alpha   90.00
_cell.angle_beta   90.00
_cell.angle_gamma   90.00
#
_symmetry.space_group_name_H-M   'P 1'
#
loop_
_entity.id
_entity.type
_entity.pdbx_description
1 polymer ?
#
loop_
_entity_poly.entity_id
_entity_poly.type
_entity_poly.pdbx_seq_one_letter_code
_entity_poly.pdbx_strand_id
1 'polypeptide(L)'
;MKTAFLTVLFNDVWYMMDSEMACKRRYTDLTMIIRPDFRELPLYDFILEFKYLKLTEVKLSGAEVKKLSLKKLKALEPVKEKLAEAKQQLLDYQTCLEEECHEVLKLQLISVVAVGFDRVVWQKVLKQ
;
A
#
# COMPACT_ATOMS: atom_id res chain seq x y z
N MET A 1 -9.10 -6.99 -3.72
CA MET A 1 -8.61 -5.83 -2.96
C MET A 1 -8.03 -4.78 -3.89
N LYS A 2 -6.95 -5.07 -4.62
CA LYS A 2 -6.33 -4.17 -5.61
C LYS A 2 -7.33 -3.45 -6.53
N THR A 3 -8.23 -4.19 -7.20
CA THR A 3 -9.28 -3.61 -8.06
C THR A 3 -10.18 -2.60 -7.34
N ALA A 4 -10.61 -2.88 -6.10
CA ALA A 4 -11.47 -1.97 -5.35
C ALA A 4 -10.74 -0.65 -5.02
N PHE A 5 -9.45 -0.73 -4.68
CA PHE A 5 -8.62 0.45 -4.45
C PHE A 5 -8.39 1.23 -5.75
N LEU A 6 -8.08 0.54 -6.85
CA LEU A 6 -7.98 1.17 -8.17
C LEU A 6 -9.24 1.93 -8.54
N THR A 7 -10.43 1.34 -8.36
CA THR A 7 -11.70 2.00 -8.68
C THR A 7 -11.99 3.20 -7.77
N VAL A 8 -11.75 3.07 -6.45
CA VAL A 8 -12.08 4.13 -5.48
C VAL A 8 -11.07 5.28 -5.50
N LEU A 9 -9.79 4.97 -5.72
CA LEU A 9 -8.72 5.97 -5.79
C LEU A 9 -8.46 6.47 -7.21
N PHE A 10 -9.21 6.00 -8.21
CA PHE A 10 -8.99 6.37 -9.60
C PHE A 10 -9.01 7.88 -9.78
N ASN A 11 -7.90 8.43 -10.26
CA ASN A 11 -7.78 9.84 -10.58
C ASN A 11 -6.69 10.04 -11.65
N ASP A 12 -7.11 9.99 -12.90
CA ASP A 12 -6.29 10.19 -14.09
C ASP A 12 -6.02 11.65 -14.44
N VAL A 13 -6.69 12.58 -13.74
CA VAL A 13 -6.45 14.01 -13.86
C VAL A 13 -5.08 14.34 -13.28
N TRP A 14 -4.79 13.90 -12.05
CA TRP A 14 -3.54 14.26 -11.37
C TRP A 14 -2.48 13.17 -11.42
N TYR A 15 -2.88 11.89 -11.52
CA TYR A 15 -1.97 10.76 -11.35
C TYR A 15 -1.91 9.86 -12.58
N MET A 16 -0.71 9.39 -12.88
CA MET A 16 -0.45 8.17 -13.64
C MET A 16 -0.53 7.01 -12.66
N MET A 17 -1.61 6.24 -12.74
CA MET A 17 -1.83 5.08 -11.88
C MET A 17 -1.40 3.81 -12.59
N ASP A 18 -0.56 2.99 -11.95
CA ASP A 18 -0.10 1.71 -12.48
C ASP A 18 -0.18 0.64 -11.39
N SER A 19 -0.66 -0.55 -11.72
CA SER A 19 -0.78 -1.68 -10.80
C SER A 19 0.22 -2.80 -11.06
N GLU A 20 1.07 -2.62 -12.07
CA GLU A 20 2.08 -3.57 -12.54
C GLU A 20 3.39 -2.85 -12.89
N MET A 21 3.72 -1.78 -12.17
CA MET A 21 5.00 -1.12 -12.42
C MET A 21 6.13 -2.07 -12.02
N ALA A 22 6.98 -2.39 -13.00
CA ALA A 22 8.10 -3.29 -12.83
C ALA A 22 9.13 -2.66 -11.89
N CYS A 23 9.62 -3.46 -10.96
CA CYS A 23 10.81 -3.17 -10.20
C CYS A 23 11.68 -4.43 -10.11
N LYS A 24 12.78 -4.43 -10.88
CA LYS A 24 13.70 -5.58 -10.97
C LYS A 24 12.94 -6.87 -11.35
N ARG A 25 12.75 -7.80 -10.41
CA ARG A 25 12.07 -9.10 -10.63
C ARG A 25 10.66 -9.17 -10.04
N ARG A 26 10.12 -8.05 -9.56
CA ARG A 26 8.81 -7.97 -8.92
C ARG A 26 8.03 -6.81 -9.51
N TYR A 27 6.73 -6.81 -9.26
CA TYR A 27 5.83 -5.74 -9.65
C TYR A 27 5.27 -5.11 -8.40
N THR A 28 5.24 -3.78 -8.39
CA THR A 28 4.54 -3.03 -7.34
C THR A 28 3.05 -3.33 -7.42
N ASP A 29 2.36 -3.21 -6.29
CA ASP A 29 0.94 -3.52 -6.26
C ASP A 29 0.05 -2.40 -6.83
N LEU A 30 0.36 -1.16 -6.46
CA LEU A 30 -0.26 0.04 -6.98
C LEU A 30 0.64 1.25 -6.76
N THR A 31 0.84 2.04 -7.79
CA THR A 31 1.44 3.36 -7.71
C THR A 31 0.50 4.43 -8.23
N MET A 32 0.65 5.62 -7.68
CA MET A 32 -0.02 6.83 -8.11
C MET A 32 1.05 7.91 -8.23
N ILE A 33 1.59 8.09 -9.43
CA ILE A 33 2.67 9.03 -9.68
C ILE A 33 2.07 10.30 -10.26
N ILE A 34 2.40 11.47 -9.70
CA ILE A 34 1.87 12.75 -10.19
C ILE A 34 2.30 12.94 -11.65
N ARG A 35 1.37 13.35 -12.51
CA ARG A 35 1.71 13.65 -13.91
C ARG A 35 2.70 14.82 -13.98
N PRO A 36 3.63 14.83 -14.94
CA PRO A 36 4.67 15.85 -15.04
C PRO A 36 4.12 17.29 -14.98
N ASP A 37 2.99 17.56 -15.63
CA ASP A 37 2.35 18.87 -15.71
C ASP A 37 1.86 19.42 -14.35
N PHE A 38 1.70 18.55 -13.34
CA PHE A 38 1.14 18.90 -12.03
C PHE A 38 2.18 18.80 -10.89
N ARG A 39 3.47 18.63 -11.21
CA ARG A 39 4.55 18.46 -10.21
C ARG A 39 4.74 19.64 -9.26
N GLU A 40 4.36 20.85 -9.70
CA GLU A 40 4.40 22.07 -8.89
C GLU A 40 3.34 22.11 -7.79
N LEU A 41 2.27 21.32 -7.92
CA LEU A 41 1.23 21.24 -6.90
C LEU A 41 1.77 20.59 -5.61
N PRO A 42 1.19 20.94 -4.44
CA PRO A 42 1.57 20.34 -3.15
C PRO A 42 0.96 18.94 -2.98
N LEU A 43 1.12 18.08 -3.98
CA LEU A 43 0.68 16.68 -4.00
C LEU A 43 1.84 15.74 -3.65
N TYR A 44 1.50 14.48 -3.36
CA TYR A 44 2.45 13.41 -3.08
C TYR A 44 2.29 12.29 -4.10
N ASP A 45 3.38 11.60 -4.42
CA ASP A 45 3.36 10.32 -5.12
C ASP A 45 3.05 9.21 -4.11
N PHE A 46 2.36 8.15 -4.53
CA PHE A 46 2.01 7.03 -3.64
C PHE A 46 2.49 5.70 -4.18
N ILE A 47 2.96 4.84 -3.28
CA ILE A 47 3.13 3.40 -3.52
C ILE A 47 2.34 2.68 -2.45
N LEU A 48 1.41 1.83 -2.87
CA LEU A 48 0.60 1.00 -1.99
C LEU A 48 1.00 -0.46 -2.19
N GLU A 49 1.32 -1.14 -1.09
CA GLU A 49 1.58 -2.58 -1.09
C GLU A 49 0.48 -3.29 -0.32
N PHE A 50 -0.17 -4.26 -0.96
CA PHE A 50 -1.32 -4.95 -0.43
C PHE A 50 -0.96 -6.35 0.08
N LYS A 51 -1.43 -6.67 1.28
CA LYS A 51 -1.37 -8.01 1.86
C LYS A 51 -2.75 -8.48 2.24
N TYR A 52 -2.93 -9.79 2.21
CA TYR A 52 -4.17 -10.44 2.57
C TYR A 52 -3.91 -11.49 3.64
N LEU A 53 -4.76 -11.50 4.66
CA LEU A 53 -4.82 -12.52 5.69
C LEU A 53 -6.20 -13.15 5.67
N LYS A 54 -6.27 -14.47 5.62
CA LYS A 54 -7.50 -15.22 5.85
C LYS A 54 -7.91 -15.10 7.31
N LEU A 55 -9.22 -15.15 7.56
CA LEU A 55 -9.77 -15.16 8.93
C LEU A 55 -9.23 -16.32 9.79
N THR A 56 -8.91 -17.45 9.16
CA THR A 56 -8.28 -18.61 9.82
C THR A 56 -6.88 -18.31 10.35
N GLU A 57 -6.13 -17.41 9.71
CA GLU A 57 -4.77 -17.03 10.11
C GLU A 57 -4.79 -16.16 11.37
N VAL A 58 -5.84 -15.36 11.56
CA VAL A 58 -6.06 -14.55 12.77
C VAL A 58 -6.91 -15.27 13.83
N LYS A 59 -7.40 -16.49 13.55
CA LYS A 59 -8.24 -17.32 14.44
C LYS A 59 -9.47 -16.60 14.98
N LEU A 60 -10.09 -15.75 14.16
CA LEU A 60 -11.29 -14.98 14.50
C LEU A 60 -12.27 -15.06 13.33
N SER A 61 -13.57 -14.99 13.63
CA SER A 61 -14.62 -14.82 12.63
C SER A 61 -14.68 -13.38 12.10
N GLY A 62 -15.33 -13.19 10.94
CA GLY A 62 -15.53 -11.85 10.38
C GLY A 62 -16.32 -10.92 11.30
N ALA A 63 -17.30 -11.45 12.03
CA ALA A 63 -18.07 -10.70 13.01
C ALA A 63 -17.22 -10.23 14.20
N GLU A 64 -16.28 -11.04 14.67
CA GLU A 64 -15.35 -10.67 15.74
C GLU A 64 -14.35 -9.62 15.25
N VAL A 65 -13.76 -9.83 14.07
CA VAL A 65 -12.82 -8.89 13.44
C VAL A 65 -13.47 -7.51 13.22
N LYS A 66 -14.74 -7.45 12.81
CA LYS A 66 -15.51 -6.20 12.67
C LYS A 66 -15.66 -5.41 13.98
N LYS A 67 -15.71 -6.08 15.13
CA LYS A 67 -15.84 -5.42 16.45
C LYS A 67 -14.52 -4.88 17.00
N LEU A 68 -13.38 -5.32 16.47
CA LEU A 68 -12.08 -4.86 16.96
C LEU A 68 -11.76 -3.43 16.53
N SER A 69 -11.12 -2.66 17.40
CA SER A 69 -10.57 -1.36 17.01
C SER A 69 -9.35 -1.54 16.11
N LEU A 70 -8.99 -0.52 15.33
CA LEU A 70 -7.78 -0.55 14.48
C LEU A 70 -6.51 -0.83 15.31
N LYS A 71 -6.43 -0.30 16.55
CA LYS A 71 -5.31 -0.55 17.46
C LYS A 71 -5.22 -2.04 17.84
N LYS A 72 -6.35 -2.70 18.12
CA LYS A 72 -6.38 -4.14 18.42
C LYS A 72 -6.04 -4.98 17.21
N LEU A 73 -6.54 -4.62 16.02
CA LEU A 73 -6.19 -5.32 14.77
C LEU A 73 -4.70 -5.21 14.45
N LYS A 74 -4.11 -4.01 14.57
CA LYS A 74 -2.66 -3.79 14.41
C LYS A 74 -1.82 -4.56 15.43
N ALA A 75 -2.39 -4.91 16.58
CA ALA A 75 -1.70 -5.65 17.62
C ALA A 75 -1.68 -7.17 17.38
N LEU A 76 -2.49 -7.70 16.45
CA LEU A 76 -2.47 -9.12 16.09
C LEU A 76 -1.15 -9.49 15.41
N GLU A 77 -0.48 -10.55 15.88
CA GLU A 77 0.82 -10.96 15.33
C GLU A 77 0.79 -11.21 13.80
N PRO A 78 -0.19 -11.95 13.23
CA PRO A 78 -0.23 -12.13 11.77
C PRO A 78 -0.35 -10.81 11.00
N VAL A 79 -1.04 -9.81 11.57
CA VAL A 79 -1.18 -8.48 10.96
C VAL A 79 0.15 -7.73 11.01
N LYS A 80 0.86 -7.78 12.14
CA LYS A 80 2.20 -7.15 12.27
C LYS A 80 3.19 -7.75 11.29
N GLU A 81 3.21 -9.08 11.15
CA GLU A 81 4.08 -9.78 10.20
C GLU A 81 3.82 -9.31 8.77
N LYS A 82 2.55 -9.23 8.34
CA LYS A 82 2.21 -8.74 7.00
C LYS A 82 2.49 -7.26 6.80
N LEU A 83 2.29 -6.42 7.81
CA LEU A 83 2.70 -5.01 7.76
C LEU A 83 4.23 -4.88 7.62
N ALA A 84 5.00 -5.75 8.28
CA ALA A 84 6.46 -5.76 8.18
C ALA A 84 6.94 -6.27 6.81
N GLU A 85 6.34 -7.33 6.27
CA GLU A 85 6.61 -7.84 4.92
C GLU A 85 6.37 -6.77 3.86
N ALA A 86 5.20 -6.12 3.90
CA ALA A 86 4.86 -5.03 2.99
C ALA A 86 5.79 -3.82 3.17
N LYS A 87 6.19 -3.50 4.41
CA LYS A 87 7.18 -2.43 4.66
C LYS A 87 8.49 -2.71 3.95
N GLN A 88 9.04 -3.92 4.04
CA GLN A 88 10.30 -4.26 3.38
C GLN A 88 10.18 -4.10 1.86
N GLN A 89 9.11 -4.62 1.27
CA GLN A 89 8.88 -4.50 -0.16
C GLN A 89 8.69 -3.05 -0.62
N LEU A 90 7.97 -2.24 0.15
CA LEU A 90 7.81 -0.80 -0.16
C LEU A 90 9.15 -0.06 -0.17
N LEU A 91 10.08 -0.39 0.73
CA LEU A 91 11.42 0.20 0.74
C LEU A 91 12.25 -0.26 -0.46
N ASP A 92 12.13 -1.54 -0.84
CA ASP A 92 12.76 -2.05 -2.06
C ASP A 92 12.23 -1.33 -3.30
N TYR A 93 10.91 -1.17 -3.41
CA TYR A 93 10.26 -0.47 -4.53
C TYR A 93 10.58 1.02 -4.58
N GLN A 94 10.65 1.69 -3.43
CA GLN A 94 11.09 3.07 -3.36
C GLN A 94 12.48 3.22 -3.98
N THR A 95 13.45 2.40 -3.53
CA THR A 95 14.83 2.46 -4.01
C THR A 95 14.89 2.28 -5.52
N CYS A 96 14.15 1.31 -6.02
CA CYS A 96 14.03 0.99 -7.44
C CYS A 96 13.49 2.14 -8.28
N LEU A 97 12.43 2.80 -7.80
CA LEU A 97 11.80 3.90 -8.51
C LEU A 97 12.60 5.18 -8.45
N GLU A 98 13.29 5.42 -7.34
CA GLU A 98 14.25 6.52 -7.21
C GLU A 98 15.48 6.29 -8.13
N GLU A 99 15.87 5.03 -8.39
CA GLU A 99 16.94 4.67 -9.33
C GLU A 99 16.51 4.85 -10.81
N GLU A 100 15.28 4.47 -11.16
CA GLU A 100 14.78 4.49 -12.54
C GLU A 100 14.17 5.84 -12.95
N CYS A 101 13.63 6.61 -12.01
CA CYS A 101 13.00 7.90 -12.29
C CYS A 101 14.02 9.03 -12.25
N HIS A 102 14.10 9.82 -13.33
CA HIS A 102 14.95 11.01 -13.40
C HIS A 102 14.39 12.23 -12.64
N GLU A 103 13.13 12.14 -12.16
CA GLU A 103 12.47 13.20 -11.38
C GLU A 103 12.48 12.89 -9.89
N VAL A 104 12.52 13.94 -9.06
CA VAL A 104 12.40 13.80 -7.60
C VAL A 104 10.94 13.49 -7.24
N LEU A 105 10.68 12.26 -6.82
CA LEU A 105 9.36 11.80 -6.38
C LEU A 105 9.10 12.18 -4.91
N LYS A 106 7.92 12.73 -4.61
CA LYS A 106 7.47 13.02 -3.24
C LYS A 106 6.74 11.79 -2.68
N LEU A 107 7.47 10.68 -2.54
CA LEU A 107 6.87 9.36 -2.25
C LEU A 107 6.26 9.27 -0.84
N GLN A 108 5.06 8.69 -0.80
CA GLN A 108 4.38 8.19 0.38
C GLN A 108 4.17 6.68 0.23
N LEU A 109 4.84 5.92 1.09
CA LEU A 109 4.76 4.47 1.11
C LEU A 109 3.63 4.03 2.04
N ILE A 110 2.69 3.23 1.56
CA ILE A 110 1.52 2.80 2.33
C ILE A 110 1.42 1.28 2.30
N SER A 111 1.55 0.66 3.47
CA SER A 111 1.24 -0.75 3.64
C SER A 111 -0.24 -0.92 3.96
N VAL A 112 -0.90 -1.85 3.28
CA VAL A 112 -2.32 -2.16 3.46
C VAL A 112 -2.50 -3.66 3.64
N VAL A 113 -3.10 -4.08 4.76
CA VAL A 113 -3.40 -5.47 5.07
C VAL A 113 -4.91 -5.64 5.20
N ALA A 114 -5.51 -6.43 4.30
CA ALA A 114 -6.88 -6.89 4.46
C ALA A 114 -6.92 -8.13 5.37
N VAL A 115 -7.79 -8.09 6.38
CA VAL A 115 -8.09 -9.21 7.28
C VAL A 115 -9.46 -9.76 6.90
N GLY A 116 -9.44 -10.87 6.16
CA GLY A 116 -10.59 -11.30 5.37
C GLY A 116 -11.04 -10.21 4.40
N PHE A 117 -12.34 -10.19 4.10
CA PHE A 117 -12.99 -9.06 3.42
C PHE A 117 -13.71 -8.12 4.39
N ASP A 118 -13.49 -8.32 5.69
CA ASP A 118 -14.25 -7.65 6.75
C ASP A 118 -13.60 -6.35 7.22
N ARG A 119 -12.26 -6.28 7.24
CA ARG A 119 -11.50 -5.13 7.72
C ARG A 119 -10.21 -4.92 6.95
N VAL A 120 -9.79 -3.66 6.90
CA VAL A 120 -8.50 -3.24 6.34
C VAL A 120 -7.72 -2.50 7.43
N VAL A 121 -6.44 -2.83 7.54
CA VAL A 121 -5.46 -2.18 8.41
C VAL A 121 -4.39 -1.56 7.52
N TRP A 122 -4.00 -0.32 7.77
CA TRP A 122 -2.98 0.33 6.97
C TRP A 122 -2.05 1.20 7.82
N GLN A 123 -0.87 1.49 7.28
CA GLN A 123 0.06 2.46 7.86
C GLN A 123 0.95 3.08 6.79
N LYS A 124 1.35 4.33 7.02
CA LYS A 124 2.46 4.94 6.31
C LYS A 124 3.77 4.30 6.76
N VAL A 125 4.63 3.98 5.82
CA VAL A 125 5.99 3.51 6.07
C VAL A 125 6.92 4.73 6.01
N LEU A 126 7.67 4.93 7.09
CA LEU A 126 8.70 5.96 7.17
C LEU A 126 10.05 5.32 6.84
N LYS A 127 10.87 6.07 6.10
CA LYS A 127 12.30 5.77 5.94
C LYS A 127 12.96 5.88 7.32
N GLN A 128 13.78 4.89 7.69
CA GLN A 128 14.60 4.93 8.90
C GLN A 128 15.84 5.78 8.66
#